data_AF-A0A7Y2UU23-F1
#
_entry.id   AF-A0A7Y2UU23-F1
#
_cell.length_a   1.000
_cell.length_b   1.000
_cell.length_c   1.000
_cell.angle_alpha   90.00
_cell.angle_beta   90.00
_cell.angle_gamma   90.00
#
_symmetry.space_group_name_H-M   'P 1'
#
loop_
_entity.id
_entity.type
_entity.pdbx_description
1 polymer ?
#
loop_
_entity_poly.entity_id
_entity_poly.type
_entity_poly.pdbx_seq_one_letter_code
_entity_poly.pdbx_strand_id
1 'polypeptide(L)' 'MPPLMYSHRLKSVLQHTVRELGLTLSITDENSDLSLAENEAMIRETAQILGIKIQIEQSDTATFITFYR' A
#
# COMPACT_ATOMS: atom_id res chain seq x y z
N MET A 1 -10.18 18.87 2.25
CA MET A 1 -8.96 18.15 2.70
C MET A 1 -8.88 16.88 1.90
N PRO A 2 -7.74 16.57 1.26
CA PRO A 2 -7.57 15.28 0.60
C PRO A 2 -7.69 14.15 1.63
N PRO A 3 -8.26 12.99 1.27
CA PRO A 3 -8.33 11.85 2.16
C PRO A 3 -6.92 11.38 2.55
N LEU A 4 -6.76 11.05 3.85
CA LEU A 4 -5.48 10.65 4.42
C LEU A 4 -5.42 9.13 4.58
N MET A 5 -4.28 8.54 4.20
CA MET A 5 -3.99 7.14 4.45
C MET A 5 -3.48 6.98 5.89
N TYR A 6 -4.22 6.25 6.72
CA TYR A 6 -3.80 6.00 8.10
C TYR A 6 -2.94 4.74 8.19
N SER A 7 -1.69 4.90 8.64
CA SER A 7 -0.72 3.80 8.78
C SER A 7 -1.23 2.62 9.61
N HIS A 8 -1.95 2.87 10.70
CA HIS A 8 -2.52 1.81 11.53
C HIS A 8 -3.54 0.94 10.78
N ARG A 9 -4.36 1.53 9.89
CA ARG A 9 -5.34 0.78 9.10
C ARG A 9 -4.66 -0.02 8.00
N LEU A 10 -3.71 0.59 7.29
CA LEU A 10 -2.91 -0.10 6.28
C LEU A 10 -2.19 -1.30 6.89
N LYS A 11 -1.55 -1.11 8.04
CA LYS A 11 -0.86 -2.17 8.76
C LYS A 11 -1.78 -3.36 9.06
N SER A 12 -2.98 -3.12 9.60
CA SER A 12 -3.94 -4.19 9.90
C SER A 12 -4.34 -4.97 8.64
N VAL A 13 -4.63 -4.28 7.54
CA VAL A 13 -4.98 -4.93 6.26
C VAL A 13 -3.81 -5.79 5.75
N LEU A 14 -2.60 -5.23 5.69
CA LEU A 14 -1.43 -5.95 5.20
C LEU A 14 -1.06 -7.16 6.08
N GLN A 15 -1.20 -7.00 7.40
CA GLN A 15 -0.94 -8.09 8.34
C GLN A 15 -1.87 -9.27 8.06
N HIS A 16 -3.18 -9.04 7.99
CA HIS A 16 -4.15 -10.12 7.78
C HIS A 16 -4.05 -10.69 6.35
N THR A 17 -4.04 -9.84 5.32
CA THR A 17 -4.13 -10.30 3.94
C THR A 17 -2.82 -10.91 3.43
N VAL A 18 -1.70 -10.24 3.60
CA VAL A 18 -0.43 -10.66 2.99
C VAL A 18 0.38 -11.54 3.93
N ARG A 19 0.46 -11.17 5.21
CA ARG A 19 1.30 -11.88 6.17
C ARG A 19 0.63 -13.18 6.67
N GLU A 20 -0.62 -13.09 7.12
CA GLU A 20 -1.34 -14.21 7.74
C GLU A 20 -1.99 -15.12 6.70
N LEU A 21 -2.78 -14.58 5.77
CA LEU A 21 -3.43 -15.37 4.72
C LEU A 21 -2.50 -15.74 3.56
N GLY A 22 -1.35 -15.06 3.42
CA GLY A 22 -0.37 -15.36 2.37
C GLY A 22 -0.80 -14.90 0.97
N LEU A 23 -1.75 -13.97 0.87
CA LEU A 23 -2.25 -13.47 -0.40
C LEU A 23 -1.38 -12.34 -0.94
N THR A 24 -1.38 -12.16 -2.26
CA THR A 24 -0.84 -10.94 -2.88
C THR A 24 -1.96 -9.90 -2.93
N LEU A 25 -1.66 -8.66 -2.51
CA LEU A 25 -2.59 -7.54 -2.54
C LEU A 25 -2.06 -6.49 -3.51
N SER A 26 -2.89 -6.00 -4.43
CA SER A 26 -2.59 -4.85 -5.27
C SER A 26 -3.61 -3.75 -5.02
N ILE A 27 -3.13 -2.50 -4.90
CA ILE A 27 -3.97 -1.30 -4.75
C ILE A 27 -3.56 -0.26 -5.79
N THR A 28 -4.51 0.57 -6.19
CA THR A 28 -4.32 1.66 -7.17
C THR A 28 -5.09 2.91 -6.74
N ASP A 29 -4.56 4.08 -7.08
CA ASP A 29 -5.22 5.38 -6.92
C ASP A 29 -5.89 5.92 -8.19
N GLU A 30 -5.94 5.15 -9.29
CA GLU A 30 -6.49 5.58 -10.60
C GLU A 30 -7.90 6.21 -10.52
N ASN A 31 -8.73 5.78 -9.57
CA ASN A 31 -10.07 6.31 -9.33
C ASN A 31 -10.26 6.78 -7.88
N SER A 32 -9.19 7.27 -7.25
CA SER A 32 -9.18 7.69 -5.86
C SER A 32 -8.76 9.14 -5.71
N ASP A 33 -9.39 9.85 -4.79
CA ASP A 33 -8.93 11.17 -4.34
C ASP A 33 -7.67 11.09 -3.44
N LEU A 34 -7.23 9.87 -3.10
CA LEU A 34 -6.05 9.60 -2.27
C LEU A 34 -4.86 9.26 -3.15
N SER A 35 -3.80 10.07 -3.12
CA SER A 35 -2.55 9.76 -3.82
C SER A 35 -1.73 8.72 -3.06
N LEU A 36 -1.42 7.60 -3.70
CA LEU A 36 -0.50 6.60 -3.14
C LEU A 36 0.95 7.06 -3.24
N ALA A 37 1.31 7.85 -4.26
CA ALA A 37 2.65 8.43 -4.39
C ALA A 37 3.00 9.35 -3.22
N GLU A 38 2.07 10.21 -2.78
CA GLU A 38 2.27 11.08 -1.61
C GLU A 38 2.40 10.29 -0.29
N ASN A 39 1.85 9.07 -0.25
CA ASN A 39 1.88 8.18 0.91
C ASN A 39 2.98 7.11 0.84
N GLU A 40 3.85 7.15 -0.18
CA GLU A 40 4.82 6.10 -0.46
C GLU A 40 5.73 5.79 0.73
N ALA A 41 6.29 6.81 1.39
CA ALA A 41 7.19 6.62 2.53
C ALA A 41 6.53 5.80 3.66
N MET A 42 5.30 6.16 4.03
CA MET A 42 4.54 5.46 5.06
C MET A 42 4.18 4.03 4.64
N ILE A 43 3.89 3.81 3.36
CA ILE A 43 3.59 2.48 2.82
C ILE A 43 4.84 1.58 2.89
N ARG A 44 6.01 2.11 2.49
CA ARG A 44 7.31 1.42 2.57
C ARG A 44 7.66 1.05 4.01
N GLU A 45 7.54 1.99 4.94
CA GLU A 45 7.79 1.76 6.36
C GLU A 45 6.86 0.69 6.93
N THR A 46 5.57 0.75 6.60
CA THR A 46 4.58 -0.22 7.08
C THR A 46 4.89 -1.63 6.56
N ALA A 47 5.24 -1.76 5.28
CA ALA A 47 5.63 -3.03 4.69
C ALA A 47 6.91 -3.58 5.33
N GLN A 48 7.90 -2.72 5.59
CA GLN A 48 9.15 -3.10 6.26
C GLN A 48 8.90 -3.62 7.69
N ILE A 49 8.06 -2.95 8.47
CA ILE A 49 7.68 -3.39 9.84
C ILE A 49 7.07 -4.80 9.81
N LEU A 50 6.30 -5.12 8.77
CA LEU A 50 5.63 -6.42 8.62
C LEU A 50 6.50 -7.48 7.93
N GLY A 51 7.68 -7.12 7.42
CA GLY A 51 8.55 -8.00 6.64
C GLY A 51 7.90 -8.43 5.32
N ILE A 52 7.14 -7.53 4.68
CA ILE A 52 6.44 -7.74 3.41
C ILE A 52 7.21 -7.03 2.30
N LYS A 53 7.31 -7.67 1.13
CA LYS A 53 7.89 -7.05 -0.08
C LYS A 53 6.86 -6.22 -0.80
N ILE A 54 7.34 -5.20 -1.48
CA ILE A 54 6.52 -4.27 -2.25
C ILE A 54 7.12 -4.04 -3.63
N GLN A 55 6.23 -3.86 -4.59
CA GLN A 55 6.53 -3.37 -5.92
C GLN A 55 5.66 -2.14 -6.18
N ILE A 56 6.28 -1.05 -6.60
CA ILE A 56 5.60 0.21 -6.89
C ILE A 56 5.81 0.51 -8.35
N GLU A 57 4.72 0.71 -9.08
CA GLU A 57 4.70 1.08 -10.48
C GLU A 57 3.96 2.41 -10.61
N GLN A 58 4.66 3.43 -11.09
CA GLN A 58 4.08 4.74 -11.36
C GLN A 58 3.85 4.87 -12.85
N SER A 59 2.63 5.25 -13.21
CA SER A 59 2.22 5.64 -14.57
C SER A 59 1.89 7.14 -14.59
N ASP A 60 1.68 7.71 -15.77
CA ASP A 60 1.34 9.14 -15.92
C ASP A 60 0.03 9.52 -15.21
N THR A 61 -0.84 8.55 -14.91
CA THR A 61 -2.19 8.77 -14.38
C THR A 61 -2.44 8.12 -13.03
N ALA A 62 -1.65 7.13 -12.62
CA ALA A 62 -1.89 6.36 -11.40
C ALA A 62 -0.64 5.68 -10.85
N THR A 63 -0.65 5.40 -9.55
CA THR A 63 0.33 4.59 -8.84
C THR A 63 -0.29 3.25 -8.46
N PHE A 64 0.40 2.17 -8.83
CA PHE A 64 0.05 0.81 -8.46
C PHE A 64 1.05 0.30 -7.42
N ILE A 65 0.53 -0.28 -6.34
CA ILE A 65 1.36 -0.86 -5.28
C ILE A 65 0.93 -2.30 -5.06
N THR A 66 1.87 -3.22 -5.27
CA THR A 66 1.69 -4.65 -5.05
C THR A 66 2.48 -5.11 -3.83
N PHE A 67 1.80 -5.78 -2.90
CA PHE A 67 2.34 -6.33 -1.65
C PHE A 67 2.37 -7.85 -1.72
N TYR A 68 3.49 -8.47 -1.36
CA TYR A 68 3.69 -9.92 -1.43
C TYR A 68 4.79 -10.40 -0.45
N ARG A 69 4.89 -11.72 -0.23
CA ARG A 69 5.92 -12.32 0.64
C ARG A 69 7.33 -12.33 0.01
#